data_AF-A0A5C8SYD0-F1
#
_entry.id   AF-A0A5C8SYD0-F1
#
_cell.length_a   1.000
_cell.length_b   1.000
_cell.length_c   1.000
_cell.angle_alpha   90.00
_cell.angle_beta   90.00
_cell.angle_gamma   90.00
#
_symmetry.space_group_name_H-M   'P 1'
#
loop_
_entity.id
_entity.type
_entity.pdbx_description
1 polymer ?
#
loop_
_entity_poly.entity_id
_entity_poly.type
_entity_poly.pdbx_seq_one_letter_code
_entity_poly.pdbx_strand_id
1 'polypeptide(L)'
;RATAGGRAADRAARAYLGANRSSVFPVPPRAAIFADDYTAAKALSRANSAPPFAPSIQCFNIFRYIRAVDDLLHSRSALTARLHEVHPEIAFRRLNGDRPLGAGKKGPQRQAGLDLRRALLVAAGLPETLVHGARPRGVGA
;
A
#
# COMPACT_ATOMS: atom_id res chain seq x y z
N ARG A 1 -14.22 7.78 -13.24
CA ARG A 1 -14.74 6.51 -12.66
C ARG A 1 -13.57 5.56 -12.46
N ALA A 2 -13.43 4.89 -11.31
CA ALA A 2 -12.45 3.82 -11.15
C ALA A 2 -12.89 2.61 -11.98
N THR A 3 -12.01 2.04 -12.79
CA THR A 3 -12.30 0.91 -13.68
C THR A 3 -11.85 -0.42 -13.07
N ALA A 4 -12.31 -1.52 -13.65
CA ALA A 4 -11.98 -2.87 -13.18
C ALA A 4 -10.46 -3.05 -13.12
N GLY A 5 -9.97 -3.59 -12.00
CA GLY A 5 -8.53 -3.72 -11.76
C GLY A 5 -7.84 -2.45 -11.25
N GLY A 6 -8.55 -1.36 -10.96
CA GLY A 6 -7.98 -0.16 -10.32
C GLY A 6 -7.15 0.72 -11.25
N ARG A 7 -6.25 1.54 -10.69
CA ARG A 7 -5.33 2.42 -11.43
C ARG A 7 -4.33 1.60 -12.27
N ALA A 8 -3.63 2.26 -13.19
CA ALA A 8 -2.58 1.60 -14.00
C ALA A 8 -1.52 0.91 -13.10
N ALA A 9 -1.10 1.59 -12.02
CA ALA A 9 -0.19 1.03 -11.02
C ALA A 9 -0.78 -0.23 -10.35
N ASP A 10 -2.06 -0.22 -9.95
CA ASP A 10 -2.70 -1.36 -9.29
C ASP A 10 -2.78 -2.57 -10.23
N ARG A 11 -3.07 -2.36 -11.52
CA ARG A 11 -3.10 -3.44 -12.52
C ARG A 11 -1.70 -4.02 -12.74
N ALA A 12 -0.70 -3.17 -12.93
CA ALA A 12 0.69 -3.60 -13.08
C ALA A 12 1.18 -4.37 -11.84
N ALA A 13 0.86 -3.88 -10.65
CA ALA A 13 1.18 -4.54 -9.38
C ALA A 13 0.56 -5.93 -9.28
N ARG A 14 -0.73 -6.08 -9.63
CA ARG A 14 -1.42 -7.39 -9.61
C ARG A 14 -0.83 -8.36 -10.63
N ALA A 15 -0.53 -7.90 -11.84
CA ALA A 15 0.10 -8.70 -12.87
C ALA A 15 1.49 -9.18 -12.41
N TYR A 16 2.30 -8.27 -11.87
CA TYR A 16 3.61 -8.59 -11.33
C TYR A 16 3.52 -9.60 -10.18
N LEU A 17 2.62 -9.41 -9.21
CA LEU A 17 2.53 -10.24 -8.00
C LEU A 17 1.88 -11.62 -8.20
N GLY A 18 1.18 -11.87 -9.31
CA GLY A 18 0.60 -13.18 -9.63
C GLY A 18 -0.30 -13.73 -8.53
N ALA A 19 0.08 -14.85 -7.91
CA ALA A 19 -0.64 -15.46 -6.79
C ALA A 19 -0.87 -14.51 -5.60
N ASN A 20 0.01 -13.53 -5.40
CA ASN A 20 -0.07 -12.54 -4.31
C ASN A 20 -0.83 -11.26 -4.70
N ARG A 21 -1.54 -11.24 -5.85
CA ARG A 21 -2.31 -10.08 -6.33
C ARG A 21 -3.37 -9.55 -5.35
N SER A 22 -3.84 -10.39 -4.42
CA SER A 22 -4.83 -10.01 -3.41
C SER A 22 -4.28 -9.04 -2.37
N SER A 23 -2.95 -8.91 -2.26
CA SER A 23 -2.30 -7.90 -1.41
C SER A 23 -2.41 -6.48 -1.96
N VAL A 24 -2.78 -6.31 -3.24
CA VAL A 24 -3.01 -5.01 -3.86
C VAL A 24 -4.46 -4.61 -3.66
N PHE A 25 -4.71 -3.74 -2.69
CA PHE A 25 -6.04 -3.22 -2.39
C PHE A 25 -6.42 -2.10 -3.36
N PRO A 26 -7.67 -2.09 -3.88
CA PRO A 26 -8.11 -1.01 -4.77
C PRO A 26 -8.23 0.31 -4.00
N VAL A 27 -7.70 1.38 -4.59
CA VAL A 27 -7.92 2.74 -4.07
C VAL A 27 -9.27 3.26 -4.57
N PRO A 28 -10.17 3.75 -3.69
CA PRO A 28 -11.44 4.35 -4.08
C PRO A 28 -11.27 5.56 -5.00
N PRO A 29 -12.29 5.90 -5.81
CA PRO A 29 -12.29 7.14 -6.59
C PRO A 29 -12.05 8.37 -5.71
N ARG A 30 -11.38 9.39 -6.26
CA ARG A 30 -11.09 10.67 -5.55
C ARG A 30 -12.31 11.24 -4.84
N ALA A 31 -13.49 11.25 -5.47
CA ALA A 31 -14.73 11.72 -4.84
C ALA A 31 -15.05 11.01 -3.51
N ALA A 32 -14.80 9.70 -3.41
CA ALA A 32 -15.00 8.95 -2.17
C ALA A 32 -13.95 9.29 -1.10
N ILE A 33 -12.71 9.60 -1.50
CA ILE A 33 -11.62 9.99 -0.60
C ILE A 33 -11.94 11.30 0.13
N PHE A 34 -12.62 12.22 -0.55
CA PHE A 34 -13.00 13.53 -0.03
C PHE A 34 -14.38 13.57 0.65
N ALA A 35 -15.03 12.42 0.82
CA ALA A 35 -16.30 12.35 1.55
C ALA A 35 -16.14 12.73 3.04
N ASP A 36 -17.18 13.33 3.61
CA ASP A 36 -17.18 13.79 5.01
C ASP A 36 -17.23 12.64 6.02
N ASP A 37 -17.94 11.56 5.66
CA ASP A 37 -18.10 10.39 6.52
C ASP A 37 -18.00 9.06 5.73
N TYR A 38 -17.94 7.96 6.49
CA TYR A 38 -17.77 6.63 5.91
C TYR A 38 -18.98 6.16 5.10
N THR A 39 -20.19 6.59 5.45
CA THR A 39 -21.41 6.24 4.70
C THR A 39 -21.39 6.94 3.34
N ALA A 40 -21.09 8.23 3.30
CA ALA A 40 -20.91 9.01 2.09
C ALA A 40 -19.76 8.45 1.22
N ALA A 41 -18.63 8.10 1.83
CA ALA A 41 -17.50 7.48 1.13
C ALA A 41 -17.90 6.18 0.41
N LYS A 42 -18.66 5.30 1.07
CA LYS A 42 -19.16 4.06 0.46
C LYS A 42 -20.11 4.35 -0.71
N ALA A 43 -21.04 5.28 -0.54
CA ALA A 43 -21.99 5.65 -1.59
C ALA A 43 -21.27 6.21 -2.83
N LEU A 44 -20.37 7.19 -2.62
CA LEU A 44 -19.59 7.80 -3.68
C LEU A 44 -18.66 6.79 -4.37
N SER A 45 -18.04 5.87 -3.62
CA SER A 45 -17.19 4.82 -4.20
C SER A 45 -17.97 3.89 -5.12
N ARG A 46 -19.16 3.43 -4.70
CA ARG A 46 -20.02 2.56 -5.51
C ARG A 46 -20.50 3.26 -6.78
N ALA A 47 -20.95 4.50 -6.66
CA ALA A 47 -21.42 5.29 -7.80
C ALA A 47 -20.29 5.51 -8.84
N ASN A 48 -19.08 5.77 -8.34
CA ASN A 48 -17.94 6.17 -9.16
C ASN A 48 -16.96 5.02 -9.49
N SER A 49 -17.35 3.75 -9.32
CA SER A 49 -16.51 2.59 -9.66
C SER A 49 -17.26 1.60 -10.56
N ALA A 50 -16.51 0.88 -11.39
CA ALA A 50 -17.01 -0.20 -12.24
C ALA A 50 -16.01 -1.39 -12.20
N PRO A 51 -16.35 -2.55 -11.61
CA PRO A 51 -17.58 -2.81 -10.87
C PRO A 51 -17.70 -1.94 -9.60
N PRO A 52 -18.92 -1.69 -9.11
CA PRO A 52 -19.13 -0.97 -7.85
C PRO A 52 -18.45 -1.67 -6.68
N PHE A 53 -17.74 -0.92 -5.84
CA PHE A 53 -17.22 -1.41 -4.58
C PHE A 53 -17.21 -0.32 -3.51
N ALA A 54 -17.07 -0.73 -2.26
CA ALA A 54 -16.96 0.15 -1.10
C ALA A 54 -15.60 -0.03 -0.44
N PRO A 55 -14.95 1.06 0.04
CA PRO A 55 -13.75 0.95 0.86
C PRO A 55 -14.06 0.22 2.18
N SER A 56 -13.06 -0.45 2.73
CA SER A 56 -13.10 -0.92 4.12
C SER A 56 -12.94 0.24 5.10
N ILE A 57 -13.28 0.02 6.36
CA ILE A 57 -13.07 1.03 7.41
C ILE A 57 -11.58 1.32 7.63
N GLN A 58 -10.70 0.32 7.46
CA GLN A 58 -9.25 0.54 7.54
C GLN A 58 -8.76 1.46 6.41
N CYS A 59 -9.29 1.27 5.19
CA CYS A 59 -8.98 2.14 4.05
C CYS A 59 -9.48 3.57 4.31
N PHE A 60 -10.73 3.73 4.78
CA PHE A 60 -11.30 5.02 5.14
C PHE A 60 -10.47 5.77 6.19
N ASN A 61 -9.98 5.08 7.22
CA ASN A 61 -9.16 5.70 8.27
C ASN A 61 -7.81 6.25 7.79
N ILE A 62 -7.37 5.87 6.58
CA ILE A 62 -6.15 6.38 5.94
C ILE A 62 -6.45 7.55 4.99
N PHE A 63 -7.72 7.82 4.63
CA PHE A 63 -8.09 8.88 3.69
C PHE A 63 -7.53 10.25 4.05
N ARG A 64 -7.44 10.58 5.35
CA ARG A 64 -6.80 11.83 5.79
C ARG A 64 -5.36 11.99 5.29
N TYR A 65 -4.58 10.91 5.24
CA TYR A 65 -3.22 10.94 4.75
C TYR A 65 -3.18 10.97 3.22
N ILE A 66 -4.11 10.29 2.55
CA ILE A 66 -4.26 10.37 1.09
C ILE A 66 -4.58 11.82 0.69
N ARG A 67 -5.54 12.48 1.36
CA ARG A 67 -5.87 13.89 1.15
C ARG A 67 -4.67 14.80 1.40
N ALA A 68 -3.95 14.61 2.51
CA ALA A 68 -2.78 15.43 2.83
C ALA A 68 -1.68 15.36 1.76
N VAL A 69 -1.37 14.15 1.26
CA VAL A 69 -0.41 13.99 0.16
C VAL A 69 -0.94 14.60 -1.12
N ASP A 70 -2.22 14.41 -1.40
CA ASP A 70 -2.86 14.93 -2.59
C ASP A 70 -2.87 16.46 -2.63
N ASP A 71 -3.27 17.13 -1.54
CA ASP A 71 -3.26 18.59 -1.40
C ASP A 71 -1.82 19.15 -1.48
N LEU A 72 -0.83 18.42 -0.92
CA LEU A 72 0.58 18.78 -1.04
C LEU A 72 1.05 18.76 -2.49
N LEU A 73 0.67 17.74 -3.27
CA LEU A 73 1.06 17.64 -4.68
C LEU A 73 0.34 18.67 -5.56
N HIS A 74 -0.90 19.04 -5.24
CA HIS A 74 -1.61 20.12 -5.93
C HIS A 74 -0.99 21.49 -5.64
N SER A 75 -0.62 21.75 -4.39
CA SER A 75 -0.02 23.04 -3.99
C SER A 75 1.46 23.16 -4.36
N ARG A 76 2.16 22.04 -4.57
CA ARG A 76 3.59 22.00 -4.89
C ARG A 76 3.89 20.96 -5.96
N SER A 77 3.50 21.24 -7.20
CA SER A 77 3.66 20.34 -8.35
C SER A 77 5.10 19.86 -8.57
N ALA A 78 6.12 20.64 -8.19
CA ALA A 78 7.53 20.23 -8.26
C ALA A 78 7.84 18.97 -7.41
N LEU A 79 7.03 18.65 -6.40
CA LEU A 79 7.20 17.46 -5.57
C LEU A 79 6.79 16.16 -6.29
N THR A 80 6.00 16.24 -7.37
CA THR A 80 5.61 15.06 -8.15
C THR A 80 6.81 14.29 -8.69
N ALA A 81 7.94 14.97 -8.96
CA ALA A 81 9.17 14.34 -9.41
C ALA A 81 9.96 13.65 -8.28
N ARG A 82 9.63 13.91 -7.01
CA ARG A 82 10.37 13.44 -5.83
C ARG A 82 9.58 12.45 -4.97
N LEU A 83 8.25 12.46 -5.08
CA LEU A 83 7.38 11.58 -4.32
C LEU A 83 7.06 10.34 -5.14
N HIS A 84 7.40 9.18 -4.58
CA HIS A 84 7.16 7.89 -5.21
C HIS A 84 6.19 7.06 -4.38
N GLU A 85 5.13 6.56 -5.02
CA GLU A 85 4.25 5.55 -4.42
C GLU A 85 4.92 4.18 -4.52
N VAL A 86 4.95 3.42 -3.42
CA VAL A 86 5.61 2.11 -3.35
C VAL A 86 4.68 1.05 -2.77
N HIS A 87 4.88 -0.22 -3.18
CA HIS A 87 4.14 -1.36 -2.65
C HIS A 87 5.10 -2.33 -1.95
N PRO A 88 4.92 -2.64 -0.65
CA PRO A 88 5.91 -3.40 0.13
C PRO A 88 6.14 -4.80 -0.46
N GLU A 89 5.10 -5.46 -0.95
CA GLU A 89 5.25 -6.83 -1.47
C GLU A 89 5.99 -6.86 -2.82
N ILE A 90 5.94 -5.76 -3.59
CA ILE A 90 6.75 -5.60 -4.80
C ILE A 90 8.19 -5.33 -4.39
N ALA A 91 8.42 -4.39 -3.47
CA ALA A 91 9.75 -4.04 -2.99
C ALA A 91 10.48 -5.27 -2.44
N PHE A 92 9.86 -6.06 -1.57
CA PHE A 92 10.49 -7.26 -1.03
C PHE A 92 10.75 -8.34 -2.08
N ARG A 93 9.86 -8.50 -3.07
CA ARG A 93 10.10 -9.43 -4.18
C ARG A 93 11.29 -8.99 -5.03
N ARG A 94 11.40 -7.68 -5.33
CA ARG A 94 12.56 -7.11 -6.04
C ARG A 94 13.86 -7.33 -5.26
N LEU A 95 13.86 -7.05 -3.96
CA LEU A 95 15.02 -7.29 -3.08
C LEU A 95 15.39 -8.78 -3.02
N ASN A 96 14.41 -9.69 -3.14
CA ASN A 96 14.63 -11.14 -3.15
C ASN A 96 14.99 -11.70 -4.54
N GLY A 97 15.51 -10.87 -5.46
CA GLY A 97 15.89 -11.29 -6.81
C GLY A 97 14.70 -11.74 -7.65
N ASP A 98 13.59 -11.00 -7.61
CA ASP A 98 12.32 -11.29 -8.28
C ASP A 98 11.61 -12.59 -7.84
N ARG A 99 12.10 -13.26 -6.78
CA ARG A 99 11.46 -14.46 -6.22
C ARG A 99 10.40 -14.11 -5.17
N PRO A 100 9.22 -14.75 -5.20
CA PRO A 100 8.24 -14.64 -4.12
C PRO A 100 8.85 -14.97 -2.75
N LEU A 101 8.41 -14.30 -1.69
CA LEU A 101 8.80 -14.64 -0.33
C LEU A 101 7.99 -15.86 0.12
N GLY A 102 8.66 -16.98 0.39
CA GLY A 102 8.01 -18.23 0.79
C GLY A 102 7.37 -18.19 2.18
N ALA A 103 7.97 -17.43 3.12
CA ALA A 103 7.47 -17.30 4.49
C ALA A 103 6.58 -16.04 4.68
N GLY A 104 5.38 -16.26 5.21
CA GLY A 104 4.36 -15.24 5.43
C GLY A 104 4.64 -14.31 6.62
N LYS A 105 3.81 -13.26 6.76
CA LYS A 105 3.84 -12.31 7.89
C LYS A 105 2.95 -12.74 9.07
N LYS A 106 2.31 -13.91 8.99
CA LYS A 106 1.35 -14.47 9.95
C LYS A 106 1.52 -16.00 10.02
N GLY A 107 1.00 -16.62 11.06
CA GLY A 107 1.03 -18.07 11.24
C GLY A 107 2.39 -18.63 11.71
N PRO A 108 2.58 -19.96 11.63
CA PRO A 108 3.76 -20.63 12.19
C PRO A 108 5.10 -20.15 11.61
N GLN A 109 5.12 -19.75 10.34
CA GLN A 109 6.33 -19.26 9.66
C GLN A 109 6.57 -17.76 9.84
N ARG A 110 5.80 -17.07 10.70
CA ARG A 110 5.88 -15.61 10.87
C ARG A 110 7.29 -15.15 11.20
N GLN A 111 7.98 -15.83 12.12
CA GLN A 111 9.31 -15.40 12.56
C GLN A 111 10.33 -15.48 11.41
N ALA A 112 10.42 -16.63 10.74
CA ALA A 112 11.25 -16.80 9.54
C ALA A 112 10.92 -15.77 8.44
N GLY A 113 9.63 -15.45 8.25
CA GLY A 113 9.19 -14.43 7.31
C GLY A 113 9.61 -13.01 7.68
N LEU A 114 9.66 -12.67 8.97
CA LEU A 114 10.19 -11.39 9.43
C LEU A 114 11.71 -11.33 9.29
N ASP A 115 12.41 -12.41 9.64
CA ASP A 115 13.88 -12.47 9.59
C ASP A 115 14.39 -12.38 8.15
N LEU A 116 13.74 -13.07 7.20
CA LEU A 116 14.03 -12.91 5.77
C LEU A 116 13.87 -11.44 5.32
N ARG A 117 12.79 -10.77 5.74
CA ARG A 117 12.56 -9.37 5.36
C ARG A 117 13.61 -8.43 5.95
N ARG A 118 14.01 -8.65 7.21
CA ARG A 118 15.10 -7.88 7.84
C ARG A 118 16.41 -8.10 7.10
N ALA A 119 16.78 -9.35 6.82
CA ALA A 119 17.99 -9.68 6.07
C ALA A 119 18.01 -9.01 4.69
N LEU A 120 16.88 -9.00 3.97
CA LEU A 120 16.75 -8.31 2.68
C LEU A 120 16.93 -6.80 2.78
N LEU A 121 16.44 -6.16 3.86
CA LEU A 121 16.64 -4.72 4.08
C LEU A 121 18.10 -4.40 4.40
N VAL A 122 18.76 -5.19 5.24
CA VAL A 122 20.17 -5.03 5.57
C VAL A 122 21.05 -5.23 4.33
N ALA A 123 20.78 -6.28 3.55
CA ALA A 123 21.47 -6.53 2.28
C ALA A 123 21.26 -5.41 1.24
N ALA A 124 20.14 -4.68 1.33
CA ALA A 124 19.88 -3.49 0.51
C ALA A 124 20.59 -2.22 1.01
N GLY A 125 21.36 -2.31 2.10
CA GLY A 125 22.13 -1.21 2.67
C GLY A 125 21.43 -0.42 3.77
N LEU A 126 20.28 -0.89 4.30
CA LEU A 126 19.70 -0.26 5.48
C LEU A 126 20.53 -0.62 6.73
N PRO A 127 20.78 0.34 7.64
CA PRO A 127 21.53 0.07 8.87
C PRO A 127 20.87 -1.00 9.74
N GLU A 128 21.64 -1.94 10.27
CA GLU A 128 21.12 -2.98 11.17
C GLU A 128 20.44 -2.39 12.41
N THR A 129 20.99 -1.30 12.95
CA THR A 129 20.41 -0.56 14.09
C THR A 129 19.01 -0.02 13.78
N LEU A 130 18.74 0.33 12.53
CA LEU A 130 17.42 0.75 12.08
C LEU A 130 16.48 -0.45 11.90
N VAL A 131 16.97 -1.53 11.29
CA VAL A 131 16.16 -2.72 10.95
C VAL A 131 15.79 -3.54 12.18
N HIS A 132 16.71 -3.67 13.14
CA HIS A 132 16.56 -4.42 14.39
C HIS A 132 16.22 -3.53 15.59
N GLY A 133 16.20 -2.21 15.40
CA GLY A 133 15.89 -1.25 16.44
C GLY A 133 14.46 -1.37 16.99
N ALA A 134 14.27 -0.76 18.16
CA ALA A 134 12.94 -0.65 18.75
C ALA A 134 12.01 0.14 17.83
N ARG A 135 10.75 -0.30 17.74
CA ARG A 135 9.73 0.42 16.98
C ARG A 135 9.51 1.81 17.57
N PRO A 136 9.33 2.85 16.74
CA PRO A 136 8.96 4.17 17.22
C PRO A 136 7.65 4.12 18.05
N ARG A 137 7.53 5.01 19.03
CA ARG A 137 6.31 5.09 19.85
C ARG A 137 5.09 5.36 18.96
N GLY A 138 3.99 4.68 19.25
CA GLY A 138 2.73 4.84 18.50
C GLY A 138 2.63 4.01 17.20
N VAL A 139 3.63 3.17 16.89
CA VAL A 139 3.55 2.22 15.76
C VAL A 139 3.01 0.87 16.24
N GLY A 140 1.94 0.38 15.60
CA GLY A 140 1.28 -0.89 15.93
C GLY A 140 2.16 -2.14 15.71
N ALA A 141 1.71 -3.26 16.29
CA ALA A 141 2.49 -4.50 16.38
C ALA A 141 2.61 -5.33 15.10
#